data_AF-A0A8D4BN01-F1
#
_entry.id   AF-A0A8D4BN01-F1
#
_cell.length_a   1.000
_cell.length_b   1.000
_cell.length_c   1.000
_cell.angle_alpha   90.00
_cell.angle_beta   90.00
_cell.angle_gamma   90.00
#
_symmetry.space_group_name_H-M   'P 1'
#
loop_
_entity.id
_entity.type
_entity.pdbx_description
1 polymer ?
#
loop_
_entity_poly.entity_id
_entity_poly.type
_entity_poly.pdbx_seq_one_letter_code
_entity_poly.pdbx_strand_id
1 'polypeptide(L)'
;MTVINRGDRPVQVGSHFHFFEVNAALEFPREDALGYHLNIPAGTAVRFEPGDAKEVDLVAFSGTREIYGLNNKTNRSLSDRKEDV
;
A
#
# COMPACT_ATOMS: atom_id res chain seq x y z
N MET A 1 2.55 5.67 9.19
CA MET A 1 1.14 5.84 8.77
C MET A 1 0.30 4.85 9.53
N THR A 2 -0.75 5.31 10.21
CA THR A 2 -1.67 4.43 10.94
C THR A 2 -2.61 3.70 9.97
N VAL A 3 -2.69 2.39 10.12
CA VAL A 3 -3.58 1.53 9.33
C VAL A 3 -4.40 0.66 10.28
N ILE A 4 -5.72 0.66 10.10
CA ILE A 4 -6.65 -0.08 10.95
C ILE A 4 -7.37 -1.14 10.12
N ASN A 5 -7.37 -2.39 10.56
CA ASN A 5 -8.20 -3.42 9.94
C ASN A 5 -9.61 -3.39 10.52
N ARG A 6 -10.57 -2.87 9.75
CA ARG A 6 -12.00 -2.84 10.10
C ARG A 6 -12.73 -4.14 9.75
N GLY A 7 -12.05 -5.09 9.11
CA GLY A 7 -12.61 -6.38 8.76
C GLY A 7 -12.70 -7.33 9.95
N ASP A 8 -13.44 -8.42 9.75
CA ASP A 8 -13.63 -9.52 10.70
C ASP A 8 -12.59 -10.64 10.59
N ARG A 9 -11.70 -10.53 9.60
CA ARG A 9 -10.67 -11.52 9.28
C ARG A 9 -9.29 -10.87 9.22
N PRO A 10 -8.24 -11.62 9.55
CA PRO A 10 -6.89 -11.11 9.46
C PRO A 10 -6.48 -10.86 8.00
N VAL A 11 -5.69 -9.81 7.79
CA VAL A 11 -5.13 -9.44 6.50
C VAL A 11 -3.61 -9.40 6.60
N GLN A 12 -2.91 -9.93 5.61
CA GLN A 12 -1.47 -9.87 5.51
C GLN A 12 -1.06 -9.17 4.23
N VAL A 13 -0.19 -8.16 4.33
CA VAL A 13 0.29 -7.36 3.20
C VAL A 13 1.78 -7.58 3.03
N GLY A 14 2.20 -8.02 1.85
CA GLY A 14 3.60 -8.29 1.52
C GLY A 14 4.40 -7.04 1.17
N SER A 15 5.73 -7.14 1.28
CA SER A 15 6.70 -6.05 1.06
C SER A 15 6.50 -5.21 -0.22
N HIS A 16 6.18 -5.83 -1.36
CA HIS A 16 6.16 -5.17 -2.68
C HIS A 16 4.75 -4.97 -3.25
N PHE A 17 3.71 -5.21 -2.45
CA PHE A 17 2.35 -4.95 -2.90
C PHE A 17 2.09 -3.43 -2.91
N HIS A 18 1.44 -2.92 -3.96
CA HIS A 18 1.09 -1.49 -4.04
C HIS A 18 0.13 -1.13 -2.91
N PHE A 19 0.60 -0.33 -1.94
CA PHE A 19 -0.10 -0.18 -0.68
C PHE A 19 -1.45 0.51 -0.83
N PHE A 20 -1.60 1.40 -1.81
CA PHE A 20 -2.89 1.98 -2.23
C PHE A 20 -3.97 0.93 -2.55
N GLU A 21 -3.58 -0.23 -3.09
CA GLU A 21 -4.48 -1.24 -3.64
C GLU A 21 -4.82 -2.38 -2.68
N VAL A 22 -4.31 -2.32 -1.44
CA VAL A 22 -4.53 -3.37 -0.43
C VAL A 22 -6.01 -3.55 -0.10
N ASN A 23 -6.34 -4.62 0.62
CA ASN A 23 -7.70 -4.96 1.01
C ASN A 23 -8.50 -3.73 1.50
N ALA A 24 -9.72 -3.56 1.00
CA ALA A 24 -10.60 -2.44 1.33
C ALA A 24 -10.98 -2.36 2.82
N ALA A 25 -10.86 -3.48 3.56
CA ALA A 25 -11.05 -3.52 5.00
C ALA A 25 -9.97 -2.77 5.79
N LEU A 26 -8.81 -2.47 5.18
CA LEU A 26 -7.78 -1.65 5.78
C LEU A 26 -8.10 -0.16 5.57
N GLU A 27 -8.36 0.54 6.67
CA GLU A 27 -8.67 1.96 6.74
C GLU A 27 -7.41 2.78 7.02
N PHE A 28 -7.12 3.72 6.12
CA PHE A 28 -5.99 4.67 6.15
C PHE A 28 -6.20 5.70 5.02
N PRO A 29 -5.48 6.84 5.00
CA PRO A 29 -5.54 7.79 3.88
C PRO A 29 -4.93 7.16 2.61
N ARG A 30 -5.79 6.66 1.72
CA ARG A 30 -5.38 5.88 0.53
C ARG A 30 -4.45 6.67 -0.39
N GLU A 31 -4.79 7.92 -0.69
CA GLU A 31 -4.04 8.77 -1.64
C GLU A 31 -2.56 8.94 -1.24
N ASP A 32 -2.26 8.96 0.07
CA ASP A 32 -0.90 9.09 0.60
C ASP A 32 -0.05 7.83 0.33
N ALA A 33 -0.69 6.71 0.01
CA ALA A 33 -0.04 5.43 -0.30
C ALA A 33 0.13 5.17 -1.81
N LEU A 34 -0.30 6.10 -2.67
CA LEU A 34 -0.22 5.94 -4.12
C LEU A 34 1.24 5.97 -4.61
N GLY A 35 1.69 4.88 -5.21
CA GLY A 35 3.07 4.70 -5.66
C GLY A 35 4.03 4.26 -4.56
N TYR A 36 3.53 3.77 -3.43
CA TYR A 36 4.32 3.29 -2.32
C TYR A 36 4.06 1.81 -1.99
N HIS A 37 5.04 1.18 -1.34
CA HIS A 37 4.95 -0.16 -0.75
C HIS A 37 5.54 -0.17 0.66
N LEU A 38 5.38 -1.27 1.39
CA LEU A 38 5.89 -1.38 2.77
C LEU A 38 7.42 -1.31 2.80
N ASN A 39 7.95 -0.47 3.69
CA ASN A 39 9.39 -0.38 3.96
C ASN A 39 9.84 -1.49 4.92
N ILE A 40 9.79 -2.73 4.44
CA ILE A 40 10.17 -3.94 5.18
C ILE A 40 11.06 -4.83 4.30
N PRO A 41 11.83 -5.77 4.87
CA PRO A 41 12.68 -6.66 4.09
C PRO A 41 11.91 -7.42 3.00
N ALA A 42 12.54 -7.59 1.84
CA ALA A 42 11.94 -8.28 0.70
C ALA A 42 11.44 -9.69 1.07
N GLY A 43 10.26 -10.05 0.60
CA GLY A 43 9.62 -11.35 0.90
C GLY A 43 8.92 -11.42 2.27
N THR A 44 9.07 -10.42 3.14
CA THR A 44 8.32 -10.35 4.41
C THR A 44 6.97 -9.65 4.25
N ALA A 45 6.16 -9.65 5.32
CA ALA A 45 4.82 -9.10 5.33
C ALA A 45 4.44 -8.54 6.71
N VAL A 46 3.51 -7.59 6.72
CA VAL A 46 2.83 -7.09 7.93
C VAL A 46 1.46 -7.75 8.02
N ARG A 47 1.14 -8.29 9.19
CA ARG A 47 -0.15 -8.92 9.50
C ARG A 47 -0.98 -8.01 10.39
N PHE A 48 -2.24 -7.82 10.03
CA PHE A 48 -3.24 -7.05 10.76
C PHE A 48 -4.35 -8.00 11.23
N GLU A 49 -4.52 -8.13 12.55
CA GLU A 49 -5.66 -8.87 13.12
C GLU A 49 -6.96 -8.06 12.97
N PRO A 50 -8.15 -8.66 13.13
CA PRO A 50 -9.41 -7.91 13.15
C PRO A 50 -9.41 -6.81 14.23
N GLY A 51 -9.74 -5.58 13.86
CA GLY A 51 -9.73 -4.41 14.76
C GLY A 51 -8.35 -3.84 15.10
N ASP A 52 -7.26 -4.47 14.61
CA ASP A 52 -5.89 -4.08 14.92
C ASP A 52 -5.51 -2.76 14.23
N ALA A 53 -4.75 -1.93 14.93
CA ALA A 53 -4.21 -0.67 14.46
C ALA A 53 -2.69 -0.71 14.52
N LYS A 54 -2.02 -0.52 13.38
CA LYS A 54 -0.55 -0.51 13.32
C LYS A 54 -0.03 0.72 12.60
N GLU A 55 1.08 1.24 13.10
CA GLU A 55 1.93 2.15 12.34
C GLU A 55 2.77 1.34 11.34
N VAL A 56 2.74 1.78 10.08
CA VAL A 56 3.60 1.25 9.03
C VAL A 56 4.39 2.35 8.35
N ASP A 57 5.60 2.02 7.95
CA ASP A 57 6.44 2.88 7.12
C ASP A 57 6.30 2.46 5.66
N LEU A 58 6.15 3.45 4.78
CA LEU A 58 6.02 3.27 3.35
C LEU A 58 7.23 3.87 2.64
N VAL A 59 7.63 3.23 1.55
CA VAL A 59 8.69 3.71 0.65
C VAL A 59 8.18 3.70 -0.79
N ALA A 60 8.58 4.70 -1.56
CA ALA A 60 8.15 4.84 -2.95
C ALA A 60 8.71 3.70 -3.80
N PHE A 61 7.92 3.21 -4.75
CA PHE A 61 8.45 2.33 -5.80
C PHE A 61 9.55 3.04 -6.59
N SER A 62 10.61 2.31 -6.90
CA SER A 62 11.67 2.72 -7.82
C SER A 62 11.41 2.21 -9.25
N GLY A 63 12.40 2.29 -10.14
CA GLY A 63 12.25 1.87 -11.54
C GLY A 63 11.37 2.81 -12.36
N THR A 64 10.59 2.26 -13.29
CA THR A 64 9.70 3.06 -14.17
C THR A 64 8.48 3.62 -13.46
N ARG A 65 8.21 3.18 -12.22
CA ARG A 65 7.02 3.54 -11.42
C ARG A 65 5.71 3.28 -12.15
N GLU A 66 5.66 2.17 -12.89
CA GLU A 66 4.46 1.69 -13.56
C GLU A 66 3.85 0.54 -12.76
N ILE A 67 2.54 0.59 -12.52
CA ILE A 67 1.84 -0.40 -11.70
C ILE A 67 0.66 -0.94 -12.50
N TYR A 68 0.65 -2.25 -12.71
CA TYR A 68 -0.36 -2.97 -13.48
C TYR A 68 -0.87 -4.21 -12.73
N GLY A 69 -2.14 -4.57 -12.94
CA GLY A 69 -2.76 -5.74 -12.31
C GLY A 69 -3.25 -5.43 -10.89
N LEU A 70 -2.80 -6.21 -9.89
CA LEU A 70 -3.21 -6.08 -8.47
C LEU A 70 -4.73 -5.96 -8.30
N ASN A 71 -5.24 -4.80 -7.89
CA ASN A 71 -6.67 -4.53 -7.73
C ASN A 71 -7.21 -3.65 -8.87
N ASN A 72 -6.47 -3.54 -9.97
CA ASN A 72 -6.75 -2.79 -11.19
C ASN A 72 -7.03 -1.29 -10.98
N LYS A 73 -6.57 -0.70 -9.86
CA LYS A 73 -6.87 0.71 -9.56
C LYS A 73 -5.89 1.69 -10.19
N THR A 74 -4.68 1.23 -10.52
CA THR A 74 -3.63 2.09 -11.06
C THR A 74 -3.49 1.90 -12.57
N ASN A 75 -3.04 0.71 -13.01
CA ASN A 75 -2.91 0.31 -14.41
C ASN A 75 -2.28 1.37 -15.33
N ARG A 76 -1.26 2.09 -14.83
CA ARG A 76 -0.59 3.17 -15.54
C ARG A 76 0.77 3.50 -14.93
N SER A 77 1.50 4.38 -15.62
CA SER A 77 2.66 5.06 -15.07
C SER A 77 2.27 6.12 -14.03
N LEU A 78 3.01 6.15 -12.91
CA LEU A 78 2.92 7.18 -11.87
C LEU A 78 3.99 8.26 -11.99
N SER A 79 4.91 8.16 -12.96
CA SER A 79 5.94 9.17 -13.20
C SER A 79 5.40 10.48 -13.83
N ASP A 80 4.12 10.54 -14.19
CA ASP A 80 3.47 11.72 -14.77
C ASP A 80 2.94 12.77 -13.77
N ARG A 81 3.15 12.60 -12.45
CA ARG A 81 2.96 13.72 -11.52
C ARG A 81 4.20 14.61 -11.57
N LYS A 82 4.20 15.57 -12.49
CA LYS A 82 4.98 16.81 -12.32
C LYS A 82 4.68 17.37 -10.94
N GLU A 83 5.71 17.80 -10.24
CA GLU A 83 5.62 18.63 -9.04
C GLU A 83 4.62 19.76 -9.30
N ASP A 84 3.53 19.75 -8.55
CA ASP A 84 2.62 20.89 -8.49
C ASP A 84 3.41 22.06 -7.86
N VAL A 85 3.65 23.08 -8.69
CA VAL A 85 4.28 24.37 -8.36
C VAL A 85 3.49 25.15 -7.32
#